data_AF-A0A1J4TYU8-F1
#
_entry.id   AF-A0A1J4TYU8-F1
#
_cell.length_a   1.000
_cell.length_b   1.000
_cell.length_c   1.000
_cell.angle_alpha   90.00
_cell.angle_beta   90.00
_cell.angle_gamma   90.00
#
_symmetry.space_group_name_H-M   'P 1'
#
loop_
_entity.id
_entity.type
_entity.pdbx_description
1 polymer ?
#
loop_
_entity_poly.entity_id
_entity_poly.type
_entity_poly.pdbx_seq_one_letter_code
_entity_poly.pdbx_strand_id
1 'polypeptide(L)' 'MNGVNISIIIGLLFSPMAGLLVFLITYDEYSHHFTDKKIIFKYSLEAGLFAFVVFMIISALIGLFLNWGFN' A
#
# COMPACT_ATOMS: atom_id res chain seq x y z
N MET A 1 13.12 10.10 18.84
CA MET A 1 12.00 9.33 18.24
C MET A 1 12.45 7.89 18.11
N ASN A 2 11.67 6.93 18.60
CA ASN A 2 12.04 5.50 18.50
C ASN A 2 11.81 4.98 17.07
N GLY A 3 12.47 3.89 16.68
CA GLY A 3 12.38 3.31 15.32
C GLY A 3 10.95 3.01 14.87
N VAL A 4 10.06 2.65 15.81
CA VAL A 4 8.62 2.45 15.58
C VAL A 4 7.95 3.75 15.10
N ASN A 5 8.21 4.89 15.74
CA ASN A 5 7.53 6.15 15.42
C ASN A 5 7.90 6.64 14.02
N ILE A 6 9.17 6.54 13.64
CA ILE A 6 9.65 6.94 12.31
C ILE A 6 9.01 6.07 11.24
N SER A 7 8.97 4.75 11.48
CA SER A 7 8.42 3.80 10.51
C SER A 7 6.90 3.93 10.36
N ILE A 8 6.16 4.28 11.42
CA ILE A 8 4.71 4.56 11.32
C ILE A 8 4.46 5.81 10.46
N ILE A 9 5.24 6.88 10.65
CA ILE A 9 5.08 8.12 9.86
C ILE A 9 5.35 7.85 8.38
N ILE A 10 6.42 7.12 8.06
CA ILE A 10 6.75 6.71 6.69
C ILE A 10 5.62 5.83 6.13
N GLY A 11 5.19 4.81 6.88
CA GLY A 11 4.12 3.90 6.47
C GLY A 11 2.82 4.63 6.15
N LEU A 12 2.41 5.58 7.00
CA LEU A 12 1.21 6.39 6.80
C LEU A 12 1.26 7.28 5.56
N LEU A 13 2.45 7.73 5.14
CA LEU A 13 2.60 8.54 3.94
C LEU A 13 2.69 7.69 2.67
N PHE A 14 3.56 6.67 2.68
CA PHE A 14 3.90 5.92 1.48
C PHE A 14 2.93 4.78 1.17
N SER A 15 2.24 4.20 2.16
CA SER A 15 1.31 3.10 1.91
C SER A 15 0.05 3.57 1.17
N PRO A 16 -0.59 4.72 1.51
CA PRO A 16 -1.69 5.26 0.72
C PRO A 16 -1.26 5.61 -0.71
N MET A 17 -0.08 6.19 -0.89
CA MET A 17 0.47 6.47 -2.22
C MET A 17 0.65 5.17 -3.02
N ALA A 18 1.22 4.13 -2.42
CA ALA A 18 1.38 2.83 -3.06
C ALA A 18 0.03 2.22 -3.45
N GLY A 19 -0.97 2.26 -2.56
CA GLY A 19 -2.31 1.78 -2.85
C GLY A 19 -3.00 2.54 -3.98
N LEU A 20 -2.88 3.87 -4.01
CA LEU A 20 -3.41 4.70 -5.08
C LEU A 20 -2.73 4.44 -6.42
N LEU A 21 -1.40 4.29 -6.43
CA LEU A 21 -0.65 3.99 -7.65
C LEU A 21 -1.03 2.62 -8.21
N VAL A 22 -1.12 1.59 -7.36
CA VAL A 22 -1.55 0.26 -7.78
C VAL A 22 -2.98 0.29 -8.30
N PHE A 23 -3.88 1.01 -7.63
CA PHE A 23 -5.24 1.23 -8.13
C PHE A 23 -5.23 1.84 -9.54
N LEU A 24 -4.49 2.93 -9.76
CA LEU A 24 -4.46 3.63 -11.04
C LEU A 24 -3.87 2.77 -12.15
N ILE A 25 -2.77 2.06 -11.87
CA ILE A 25 -2.11 1.17 -12.84
C ILE A 25 -3.04 0.01 -13.20
N THR A 26 -3.65 -0.65 -12.22
CA THR A 26 -4.57 -1.76 -12.47
C THR A 26 -5.84 -1.29 -13.19
N TYR A 27 -6.34 -0.10 -12.86
CA TYR A 27 -7.50 0.48 -13.53
C TYR A 27 -7.20 0.76 -15.00
N ASP A 28 -6.06 1.38 -15.28
CA ASP A 28 -5.62 1.68 -16.64
C ASP A 28 -5.45 0.39 -17.44
N GLU A 29 -4.71 -0.59 -16.92
CA GLU A 29 -4.50 -1.90 -17.56
C GLU A 29 -5.83 -2.59 -17.87
N TYR A 30 -6.73 -2.69 -16.89
CA TYR A 30 -8.00 -3.41 -17.06
C TYR A 30 -8.99 -2.65 -17.93
N SER A 31 -8.88 -1.32 -18.04
CA SER A 31 -9.70 -0.52 -18.95
C SER A 31 -9.46 -0.84 -20.43
N HIS A 32 -8.27 -1.36 -20.77
CA HIS A 32 -7.94 -1.80 -22.13
C HIS A 32 -8.50 -3.18 -22.46
N HIS A 33 -8.77 -4.01 -21.45
CA HIS A 33 -9.19 -5.41 -21.63
C HIS A 33 -10.67 -5.66 -21.36
N PHE A 34 -11.29 -4.91 -20.47
CA PHE A 34 -12.67 -5.11 -20.04
C PHE A 34 -13.56 -3.92 -20.43
N THR A 35 -14.79 -4.20 -20.83
CA THR A 35 -15.82 -3.18 -21.11
C THR A 35 -16.63 -2.79 -19.88
N ASP A 36 -16.72 -3.67 -18.88
CA ASP A 36 -17.48 -3.42 -17.66
C ASP A 36 -16.67 -2.60 -16.63
N LYS A 37 -17.02 -1.31 -16.53
CA LYS A 37 -16.39 -0.36 -15.60
C LYS A 37 -16.56 -0.73 -14.12
N LYS A 38 -17.62 -1.44 -13.74
CA LYS A 38 -17.82 -1.86 -12.33
C LYS A 38 -16.81 -2.93 -11.95
N ILE A 39 -16.55 -3.86 -12.86
CA ILE A 39 -15.59 -4.95 -12.66
C ILE A 39 -14.17 -4.39 -12.59
N ILE A 40 -13.82 -3.47 -13.51
CA ILE A 40 -12.53 -2.77 -13.51
C ILE A 40 -12.30 -2.06 -12.16
N PHE A 41 -13.28 -1.25 -11.72
CA PHE A 41 -13.16 -0.51 -10.46
C PHE A 41 -13.00 -1.44 -9.26
N LYS A 42 -13.79 -2.53 -9.18
CA LYS A 42 -13.72 -3.49 -8.08
C LYS A 42 -12.33 -4.12 -7.98
N TYR A 43 -11.81 -4.67 -9.07
CA TYR A 43 -10.50 -5.33 -9.04
C TYR A 43 -9.36 -4.35 -8.78
N SER A 44 -9.42 -3.16 -9.36
CA SER A 44 -8.41 -2.11 -9.12
C SER A 44 -8.41 -1.67 -7.66
N LEU A 45 -9.60 -1.55 -7.04
CA LEU A 45 -9.75 -1.21 -5.63
C LEU A 45 -9.25 -2.32 -4.71
N GLU A 46 -9.55 -3.59 -5.01
CA GLU A 46 -8.99 -4.73 -4.29
C GLU A 46 -7.46 -4.76 -4.37
N ALA A 47 -6.88 -4.53 -5.55
CA ALA A 47 -5.43 -4.46 -5.74
C ALA A 47 -4.78 -3.31 -4.99
N GLY A 48 -5.36 -2.10 -5.06
CA GLY A 48 -4.87 -0.93 -4.34
C GLY A 48 -4.94 -1.07 -2.83
N LEU A 49 -6.05 -1.61 -2.30
CA LEU A 49 -6.18 -1.92 -0.88
C LEU A 49 -5.18 -2.98 -0.44
N PHE A 50 -4.98 -4.02 -1.25
CA PHE A 50 -3.99 -5.06 -0.96
C PHE A 50 -2.58 -4.45 -0.84
N ALA A 51 -2.18 -3.61 -1.80
CA ALA A 51 -0.89 -2.92 -1.75
C ALA A 51 -0.77 -2.02 -0.51
N PHE A 52 -1.79 -1.21 -0.21
CA PHE A 52 -1.82 -0.39 1.00
C PHE A 52 -1.58 -1.21 2.27
N VAL A 53 -2.30 -2.33 2.44
CA VAL A 53 -2.16 -3.20 3.62
C VAL A 53 -0.77 -3.82 3.69
N VAL A 54 -0.24 -4.31 2.57
CA VAL A 54 1.10 -4.90 2.50
C VAL A 54 2.16 -3.88 2.92
N PHE A 55 2.13 -2.66 2.38
CA PHE A 55 3.11 -1.63 2.73
C PHE A 55 2.97 -1.15 4.19
N MET A 56 1.75 -1.10 4.74
CA MET A 56 1.54 -0.81 6.16
C MET A 56 2.15 -1.89 7.06
N ILE A 57 1.95 -3.17 6.72
CA ILE A 57 2.54 -4.30 7.46
C ILE A 57 4.06 -4.24 7.40
N ILE A 58 4.63 -4.05 6.20
CA ILE A 58 6.08 -3.93 6.02
C ILE A 58 6.64 -2.79 6.86
N SER A 59 6.00 -1.63 6.84
CA SER A 59 6.44 -0.47 7.62
C SER A 59 6.41 -0.73 9.13
N ALA A 60 5.37 -1.41 9.62
CA ALA A 60 5.28 -1.81 11.03
C ALA A 60 6.38 -2.81 11.41
N LEU A 61 6.63 -3.82 10.57
CA LEU A 61 7.69 -4.82 10.78
C LEU A 61 9.08 -4.17 10.81
N ILE A 62 9.36 -3.23 9.91
CA ILE A 62 10.61 -2.45 9.91
C ILE A 62 10.75 -1.67 11.21
N GLY A 63 9.68 -1.01 11.67
CA GLY A 63 9.69 -0.28 12.93
C GLY A 63 10.00 -1.15 14.14
N LEU A 64 9.42 -2.35 14.21
CA LEU A 64 9.70 -3.33 15.26
C LEU A 64 11.14 -3.83 15.19
N PHE A 65 11.63 -4.13 13.98
CA PHE A 65 13.01 -4.59 13.78
C PHE A 65 14.03 -3.53 14.19
N LEU A 66 13.83 -2.27 13.77
CA LEU A 66 14.68 -1.14 14.17
C LEU A 66 14.63 -0.90 15.68
N ASN A 67 13.49 -1.09 16.33
CA ASN A 67 13.41 -0.92 17.77
C ASN A 67 14.12 -2.06 18.52
N TRP A 68 14.06 -3.29 18.00
CA TRP A 68 14.72 -4.44 18.61
C TRP A 68 16.25 -4.42 18.41
N GLY A 69 16.74 -4.02 17.23
CA GLY A 69 18.17 -4.02 16.93
C GLY A 69 18.95 -2.81 17.47
N PHE A 70 18.27 -1.74 17.90
CA PHE A 70 18.88 -0.50 18.41
C PHE A 70 18.54 -0.21 19.90
N ASN A 71 17.85 -1.13 20.60
CA ASN A 71 17.80 -1.17 22.07
C ASN A 71 18.89 -2.11 22.61
#